data_AF-A0AAU1H6K6-F1
#
_entry.id   AF-A0AAU1H6K6-F1
#
_cell.length_a   1.000
_cell.length_b   1.000
_cell.length_c   1.000
_cell.angle_alpha   90.00
_cell.angle_beta   90.00
_cell.angle_gamma   90.00
#
_symmetry.space_group_name_H-M   'P 1'
#
loop_
_entity.id
_entity.type
_entity.pdbx_description
1 polymer ?
#
loop_
_entity_poly.entity_id
_entity_poly.type
_entity_poly.pdbx_seq_one_letter_code
_entity_poly.pdbx_strand_id
1 'polypeptide(L)'
;MEYPESYELIFQATGATDDVVVVHLTARSGAGGYPVYADETGIVRAEISERGEVRMQASGGHQVLGVPLLARPLSHGTAGHRAD
;
A
#
# COMPACT_ATOMS: atom_id res chain seq x y z
N MET A 1 -4.70 -13.55 -11.56
CA MET A 1 -4.16 -12.19 -11.37
C MET A 1 -3.17 -12.27 -10.25
N GLU A 2 -1.92 -11.94 -10.53
CA GLU A 2 -0.87 -11.90 -9.51
C GLU A 2 -0.86 -10.47 -8.99
N TYR A 3 -1.33 -10.29 -7.76
CA TYR A 3 -1.20 -8.99 -7.10
C TYR A 3 0.21 -8.92 -6.49
N PRO A 4 0.90 -7.78 -6.59
CA PRO A 4 2.17 -7.55 -5.90
C PRO A 4 2.03 -7.84 -4.41
N GLU A 5 3.04 -8.45 -3.81
CA GLU A 5 3.02 -8.75 -2.38
C GLU A 5 3.16 -7.49 -1.53
N SER A 6 3.66 -6.39 -2.09
CA SER A 6 3.88 -5.13 -1.38
C SER A 6 3.67 -3.92 -2.27
N TYR A 7 3.25 -2.81 -1.66
CA TYR A 7 3.06 -1.51 -2.31
C TYR A 7 3.63 -0.38 -1.45
N GLU A 8 4.11 0.67 -2.10
CA GLU A 8 4.44 1.95 -1.47
C GLU A 8 3.28 2.91 -1.63
N LEU A 9 2.70 3.34 -0.52
CA LEU A 9 1.71 4.41 -0.46
C LEU A 9 2.44 5.73 -0.24
N ILE A 10 2.28 6.66 -1.17
CA ILE A 10 2.94 7.98 -1.13
C ILE A 10 1.92 9.01 -0.66
N PHE A 11 2.15 9.59 0.52
CA PHE A 11 1.36 10.64 1.12
C PHE A 11 2.09 11.97 0.94
N GLN A 12 1.51 12.90 0.17
CA GLN A 12 2.05 14.26 0.10
C GLN A 12 1.75 15.00 1.40
N ALA A 13 2.80 15.30 2.17
CA ALA A 13 2.72 16.24 3.27
C ALA A 13 2.90 17.66 2.74
N THR A 14 1.97 18.57 3.03
CA THR A 14 2.02 19.96 2.56
C THR A 14 3.28 20.65 3.09
N GLY A 15 4.32 20.78 2.26
CA GLY A 15 5.56 21.49 2.60
C GLY A 15 6.71 20.63 3.16
N ALA A 16 6.57 19.30 3.18
CA ALA A 16 7.64 18.37 3.56
C ALA A 16 7.84 17.28 2.49
N THR A 17 8.93 16.52 2.59
CA THR A 17 9.19 15.34 1.76
C THR A 17 8.00 14.38 1.80
N ASP A 18 7.69 13.75 0.66
CA ASP A 18 6.65 12.73 0.58
C ASP A 18 6.84 11.66 1.65
N ASP A 19 5.78 11.38 2.41
CA ASP A 19 5.77 10.30 3.40
C ASP A 19 5.42 9.00 2.69
N VAL A 20 6.34 8.03 2.72
CA VAL A 20 6.20 6.76 2.00
C VAL A 20 5.97 5.65 3.00
N VAL A 21 4.82 4.99 2.90
CA VAL A 21 4.45 3.85 3.75
C VAL A 21 4.42 2.59 2.92
N VAL A 22 5.22 1.59 3.31
CA VAL A 22 5.21 0.27 2.69
C VAL A 22 4.09 -0.57 3.31
N VAL A 23 3.23 -1.13 2.48
CA VAL A 23 2.13 -2.00 2.88
C VAL A 23 2.26 -3.36 2.21
N HIS A 24 1.95 -4.42 2.95
CA HIS A 24 2.06 -5.81 2.53
C HIS A 24 0.70 -6.45 2.34
N LEU A 25 0.62 -7.35 1.36
CA LEU A 25 -0.59 -8.11 1.05
C LEU A 25 -1.04 -8.90 2.27
N THR A 26 -2.32 -8.74 2.64
CA THR A 26 -2.92 -9.51 3.72
C THR A 26 -3.85 -10.58 3.18
N ALA A 27 -4.23 -11.52 4.03
CA ALA A 27 -5.26 -12.51 3.71
C ALA A 27 -6.69 -11.95 3.67
N ARG A 28 -6.88 -10.62 3.81
CA ARG A 28 -8.19 -9.96 3.84
C ARG A 28 -8.48 -9.30 2.50
N SER A 29 -9.75 -9.35 2.09
CA SER A 29 -10.27 -8.58 0.98
C SER A 29 -11.12 -7.42 1.50
N GLY A 30 -11.06 -6.28 0.81
CA GLY A 30 -11.81 -5.10 1.19
C GLY A 30 -13.23 -5.14 0.62
N ALA A 31 -14.01 -4.10 0.91
CA ALA A 31 -15.41 -4.01 0.50
C ALA A 31 -15.60 -3.94 -1.03
N GLY A 32 -14.59 -3.52 -1.79
CA GLY A 32 -14.57 -3.51 -3.24
C GLY A 32 -14.22 -4.86 -3.87
N GLY A 33 -13.89 -5.88 -3.06
CA GLY A 33 -13.50 -7.22 -3.54
C GLY A 33 -12.02 -7.33 -3.93
N TYR A 34 -11.21 -6.31 -3.64
CA TYR A 34 -9.77 -6.31 -3.90
C TYR A 34 -8.99 -6.69 -2.64
N PRO A 35 -7.74 -7.18 -2.78
CA PRO A 35 -6.89 -7.45 -1.62
C PRO A 35 -6.63 -6.20 -0.77
N VAL A 36 -6.61 -6.40 0.54
CA VAL A 36 -6.21 -5.38 1.52
C VAL A 36 -4.74 -5.56 1.82
N TYR A 37 -4.04 -4.44 1.80
CA TYR A 37 -2.66 -4.32 2.21
C TYR A 37 -2.61 -3.64 3.57
N ALA A 38 -1.65 -4.03 4.40
CA ALA A 38 -1.41 -3.42 5.69
C ALA A 38 0.08 -3.21 5.90
N ASP A 39 0.45 -2.10 6.52
CA ASP A 39 1.82 -1.93 7.01
C ASP A 39 2.10 -2.86 8.21
N GLU A 40 3.36 -2.99 8.58
CA GLU A 40 3.84 -3.80 9.72
C GLU A 40 3.18 -3.41 11.05
N THR A 41 2.82 -2.14 11.24
CA THR A 41 2.11 -1.69 12.45
C THR A 41 0.62 -2.05 12.44
N GLY A 42 0.05 -2.35 11.27
CA GLY A 42 -1.37 -2.61 11.08
C GLY A 42 -2.28 -1.38 11.24
N ILE A 43 -1.68 -0.19 11.43
CA ILE A 43 -2.40 1.09 11.53
C ILE A 43 -2.88 1.49 10.14
N VAL A 44 -1.97 1.47 9.16
CA VAL A 44 -2.29 1.76 7.77
C VAL A 44 -2.77 0.49 7.10
N ARG A 45 -4.03 0.51 6.65
CA ARG A 45 -4.63 -0.55 5.83
C ARG A 45 -5.26 0.08 4.62
N ALA A 46 -5.05 -0.48 3.45
CA ALA A 46 -5.58 0.04 2.20
C ALA A 46 -5.99 -1.11 1.28
N GLU A 47 -7.19 -1.00 0.71
CA GLU A 47 -7.59 -1.82 -0.42
C GLU A 47 -6.95 -1.23 -1.68
N ILE A 48 -6.25 -2.05 -2.48
CA ILE A 48 -5.59 -1.60 -3.71
C ILE A 48 -6.13 -2.42 -4.88
N SER A 49 -6.70 -1.74 -5.88
CA SER A 49 -7.18 -2.38 -7.10
C SER A 49 -6.02 -2.73 -8.05
N GLU A 50 -6.28 -3.59 -9.03
CA GLU A 50 -5.31 -3.89 -10.09
C GLU A 50 -4.91 -2.66 -10.93
N ARG A 51 -5.71 -1.59 -10.89
CA ARG A 51 -5.43 -0.31 -11.55
C ARG A 51 -4.56 0.62 -10.69
N GLY A 52 -4.21 0.20 -9.47
CA GLY A 52 -3.51 1.03 -8.49
C GLY A 52 -4.44 2.03 -7.77
N GLU A 53 -5.76 1.85 -7.84
CA GLU A 53 -6.68 2.68 -7.06
C GLU A 53 -6.60 2.29 -5.60
N VAL A 54 -6.38 3.28 -4.74
CA VAL A 54 -6.21 3.06 -3.30
C VAL A 54 -7.46 3.50 -2.54
N ARG A 55 -7.98 2.61 -1.71
CA ARG A 55 -9.08 2.89 -0.78
C ARG A 55 -8.64 2.60 0.64
N MET A 56 -8.37 3.67 1.39
CA MET A 56 -7.92 3.58 2.79
C MET A 56 -8.99 2.93 3.67
N GLN A 57 -8.54 2.02 4.54
CA GLN A 57 -9.30 1.30 5.57
C GLN A 57 -8.73 1.68 6.94
N ALA A 58 -8.79 2.96 7.28
CA ALA A 58 -8.28 3.45 8.56
C ALA A 58 -9.00 2.76 9.74
N SER A 59 -8.22 2.25 10.68
CA SER A 59 -8.71 1.45 11.82
C SER A 59 -9.38 2.27 12.93
N GLY A 60 -9.42 3.62 12.84
CA GLY A 60 -9.89 4.49 13.92
C GLY A 60 -10.57 5.77 13.43
N GLY A 61 -11.67 6.15 14.08
CA GLY A 61 -12.70 7.12 13.65
C GLY A 61 -12.31 8.61 13.55
N HIS A 62 -11.04 8.95 13.36
CA HIS A 62 -10.64 10.35 13.13
C HIS A 62 -9.26 10.53 12.48
N GLN A 63 -8.74 9.54 11.76
CA GLN A 63 -7.45 9.71 11.06
C GLN A 63 -7.72 10.21 9.64
N VAL A 64 -7.72 11.54 9.46
CA VAL A 64 -7.50 12.18 8.16
C VAL A 64 -6.00 12.06 7.86
N LEU A 65 -5.51 10.83 7.70
CA LEU A 65 -4.34 10.64 6.85
C LEU A 65 -4.85 10.98 5.45
N GLY A 66 -4.25 11.98 4.80
CA GLY A 66 -4.64 12.38 3.46
C GLY A 66 -4.75 11.15 2.55
N VAL A 67 -5.64 11.21 1.56
CA VAL A 67 -5.72 10.12 0.58
C VAL A 67 -4.33 9.98 -0.04
N PRO A 68 -3.69 8.80 0.01
CA PRO A 68 -2.38 8.63 -0.63
C PRO A 68 -2.55 8.99 -2.11
N LEU A 69 -1.63 9.79 -2.63
CA LEU A 69 -1.74 10.26 -4.01
C LEU A 69 -1.51 9.11 -4.99
N LEU A 70 -0.67 8.16 -4.61
CA LEU A 70 -0.16 7.10 -5.47
C LEU A 70 0.12 5.84 -4.63
N ALA A 71 -0.23 4.68 -5.18
CA ALA A 71 0.33 3.38 -4.79
C ALA A 71 1.27 2.89 -5.89
N ARG A 72 2.50 2.59 -5.52
CA ARG A 72 3.47 1.99 -6.44
C ARG A 72 3.69 0.53 -6.07
N PRO A 73 3.52 -0.41 -7.00
CA PRO A 73 3.83 -1.80 -6.71
C PRO A 73 5.33 -1.89 -6.45
N LEU A 74 5.69 -2.40 -5.27
CA LEU A 74 7.02 -2.91 -5.04
C LEU A 74 7.06 -4.25 -5.75
N SER A 75 7.36 -4.22 -7.05
CA SER A 75 7.89 -5.40 -7.70
C SER A 75 9.08 -5.79 -6.85
N HIS A 76 8.98 -6.91 -6.14
CA HIS A 76 10.13 -7.53 -5.52
C HIS A 76 11.05 -7.82 -6.70
N GLY A 77 11.96 -6.88 -6.98
CA GLY A 77 12.96 -7.08 -7.97
C GLY A 77 13.56 -8.42 -7.60
N THR A 78 13.58 -9.34 -8.54
CA THR A 78 14.73 -10.22 -8.64
C THR A 78 15.94 -9.30 -8.68
N ALA A 79 16.40 -8.84 -7.52
CA ALA A 79 17.76 -8.38 -7.30
C ALA A 79 18.58 -9.63 -7.55
N GLY A 80 19.30 -9.62 -8.67
CA GLY A 80 19.70 -10.82 -9.39
C GLY A 80 20.33 -11.91 -8.53
N HIS A 81 19.85 -13.13 -8.70
CA HIS A 81 20.68 -14.32 -8.51
C HIS A 81 21.63 -14.42 -9.72
N ARG A 82 22.69 -13.61 -9.68
CA ARG A 82 23.91 -13.81 -10.48
C ARG A 82 25.14 -13.66 -9.58
N ALA A 83 25.57 -14.80 -9.06
CA ALA A 83 26.93 -15.20 -8.67
C ALA A 83 26.73 -16.59 -8.05
N ASP A 84 27.28 -17.69 -8.55
CA ASP A 84 28.53 -17.98 -9.23
C ASP A 84 28.32 -19.15 -10.21
#